data_AF-A0A2V7Z0X6-F1
#
_entry.id   AF-A0A2V7Z0X6-F1
#
_cell.length_a   1.000
_cell.length_b   1.000
_cell.length_c   1.000
_cell.angle_alpha   90.00
_cell.angle_beta   90.00
_cell.angle_gamma   90.00
#
_symmetry.space_group_name_H-M   'P 1'
#
loop_
_entity.id
_entity.type
_entity.pdbx_description
1 polymer ?
#
loop_
_entity_poly.entity_id
_entity_poly.type
_entity_poly.pdbx_seq_one_letter_code
_entity_poly.pdbx_strand_id
1 'polypeptide(L)'
;MRKRNRAALLLAALSLFGLAPARTKRAPTHPSAPVPEAPAAGTEKRLVEYAGLYLPWDPDGKITVQKATLKLPGFSSWRVQRTGRYESLKAEAVVFVSNDGKWFFEGDSFRNPSPTPLRSEADLAWIGARYTKLVGARARMHFVPERDTAGLKGIAIVLESGFGSVAIPGLVTPDGSIYLAGSLWDFQADPRAERRRRIDLTAQRVSGPADAAVTIVEYADMECQYCRFRGKQLDKLLAANNGIASVRRHYKFFPLWFTHAWAMKAASAGDCLFRLSGAPAFFRFKELVYGRQDNLSVSAIDELAITSAEGEGAARSDFLGCYLRDESFDRVRKDMDEGYRLGVNSTPTYFVDGTQIAWTEDKIMEDFLRTKFPRLKTIVYEK
;
A
#
# COMPACT_ATOMS: atom_id res chain seq x y z
N MET A 1 -4.73 -27.41 19.20
CA MET A 1 -6.08 -26.91 18.87
C MET A 1 -5.96 -25.66 18.00
N ARG A 2 -6.19 -25.80 16.69
CA ARG A 2 -6.06 -24.71 15.70
C ARG A 2 -7.38 -23.92 15.62
N LYS A 3 -7.43 -22.73 16.22
CA LYS A 3 -8.44 -21.71 15.86
C LYS A 3 -7.94 -20.96 14.62
N ARG A 4 -8.54 -21.23 13.46
CA ARG A 4 -8.32 -20.49 12.22
C ARG A 4 -8.84 -19.06 12.38
N ASN A 5 -7.93 -18.09 12.33
CA ASN A 5 -8.21 -16.66 12.47
C ASN A 5 -8.83 -16.14 11.16
N ARG A 6 -10.16 -15.93 11.14
CA ARG A 6 -10.94 -15.51 9.96
C ARG A 6 -10.78 -14.02 9.59
N ALA A 7 -10.02 -13.23 10.33
CA ALA A 7 -9.95 -11.77 10.17
C ALA A 7 -8.80 -11.25 9.29
N ALA A 8 -7.79 -12.07 8.99
CA ALA A 8 -6.67 -11.67 8.12
C ALA A 8 -7.02 -11.64 6.61
N LEU A 9 -8.28 -11.91 6.24
CA LEU A 9 -8.75 -11.93 4.85
C LEU A 9 -9.33 -10.59 4.36
N LEU A 10 -9.53 -9.57 5.21
CA LEU A 10 -10.28 -8.37 4.82
C LEU A 10 -9.51 -7.32 3.99
N LEU A 11 -8.20 -7.49 3.78
CA LEU A 11 -7.40 -6.68 2.84
C LEU A 11 -6.68 -7.52 1.76
N ALA A 12 -6.90 -8.84 1.72
CA ALA A 12 -6.21 -9.76 0.80
C ALA A 12 -7.11 -10.86 0.19
N ALA A 13 -8.44 -10.78 0.29
CA ALA A 13 -9.33 -11.77 -0.33
C ALA A 13 -10.47 -11.13 -1.12
N LEU A 14 -10.17 -10.78 -2.38
CA LEU A 14 -11.16 -10.54 -3.42
C LEU A 14 -10.78 -11.34 -4.67
N SER A 15 -10.86 -12.65 -4.56
CA SER A 15 -10.95 -13.54 -5.70
C SER A 15 -12.02 -14.58 -5.42
N LEU A 16 -12.86 -14.82 -6.44
CA LEU A 16 -14.02 -15.72 -6.51
C LEU A 16 -15.35 -15.11 -6.10
N PHE A 17 -16.15 -14.70 -7.11
CA PHE A 17 -17.51 -15.21 -7.31
C PHE A 17 -17.88 -15.01 -8.79
N GLY A 18 -17.86 -16.11 -9.55
CA GLY A 18 -18.50 -16.19 -10.86
C GLY A 18 -20.01 -16.36 -10.66
N LEU A 19 -20.81 -15.51 -11.28
CA LEU A 19 -22.26 -15.68 -11.39
C LEU A 19 -22.62 -15.95 -12.85
N ALA A 20 -23.35 -17.05 -13.05
CA ALA A 20 -23.91 -17.51 -14.32
C ALA A 20 -24.94 -16.50 -14.90
N PRO A 21 -25.23 -16.54 -16.21
CA PRO A 21 -25.95 -15.46 -16.87
C PRO A 21 -27.47 -15.61 -16.68
N ALA A 22 -28.13 -14.52 -16.29
CA ALA A 22 -29.58 -14.38 -16.44
C ALA A 22 -29.90 -13.87 -17.85
N ARG A 23 -30.73 -14.61 -18.60
CA ARG A 23 -31.33 -14.16 -19.86
C ARG A 23 -32.32 -13.03 -19.59
N THR A 24 -32.13 -11.86 -20.20
CA THR A 24 -33.22 -10.88 -20.37
C THR A 24 -33.14 -10.14 -21.71
N LYS A 25 -34.34 -9.69 -22.13
CA LYS A 25 -34.76 -9.23 -23.45
C LYS A 25 -34.16 -7.86 -23.84
N ARG A 26 -34.14 -7.59 -25.15
CA ARG A 26 -33.68 -6.37 -25.83
C ARG A 26 -34.28 -5.09 -25.22
N ALA A 27 -33.41 -4.14 -24.87
CA ALA A 27 -33.70 -2.74 -24.52
C ALA A 27 -33.16 -1.80 -25.62
N PRO A 28 -33.68 -0.56 -25.74
CA PRO A 28 -33.53 0.29 -26.93
C PRO A 28 -32.13 0.91 -27.07
N THR A 29 -31.82 1.29 -28.31
CA THR A 29 -30.51 1.74 -28.78
C THR A 29 -30.10 3.10 -28.22
N HIS A 30 -29.15 3.09 -27.27
CA HIS A 30 -28.33 4.24 -26.92
C HIS A 30 -27.25 4.47 -27.98
N PRO A 31 -26.74 5.71 -28.16
CA PRO A 31 -25.61 5.98 -29.06
C PRO A 31 -24.42 5.09 -28.66
N SER A 32 -23.83 4.45 -29.67
CA SER A 32 -22.77 3.46 -29.53
C SER A 32 -21.60 4.02 -28.71
N ALA A 33 -21.29 3.37 -27.59
CA ALA A 33 -19.98 3.49 -26.96
C ALA A 33 -18.89 3.32 -28.02
N PRO A 34 -17.77 4.06 -27.95
CA PRO A 34 -16.67 3.89 -28.89
C PRO A 34 -16.28 2.40 -28.96
N VAL A 35 -16.13 1.92 -30.19
CA VAL A 35 -15.74 0.54 -30.50
C VAL A 35 -14.51 0.19 -29.66
N PRO A 36 -14.43 -0.99 -29.02
CA PRO A 36 -13.24 -1.38 -28.27
C PRO A 36 -12.05 -1.38 -29.22
N GLU A 37 -11.17 -0.39 -29.10
CA GLU A 37 -9.90 -0.37 -29.81
C GLU A 37 -9.12 -1.63 -29.44
N ALA A 38 -8.53 -2.27 -30.45
CA ALA A 38 -7.62 -3.38 -30.22
C ALA A 38 -6.45 -2.87 -29.34
N PRO A 39 -5.87 -3.71 -28.46
CA PRO A 39 -4.74 -3.29 -27.65
C PRO A 39 -3.61 -2.79 -28.55
N ALA A 40 -2.92 -1.72 -28.14
CA ALA A 40 -1.75 -1.21 -28.85
C ALA A 40 -0.77 -2.36 -29.22
N ALA A 41 -0.22 -2.30 -30.43
CA ALA A 41 0.74 -3.31 -30.90
C ALA A 41 1.91 -3.45 -29.91
N GLY A 42 2.29 -4.69 -29.59
CA GLY A 42 3.40 -4.97 -28.66
C GLY A 42 3.06 -4.87 -27.16
N THR A 43 1.79 -4.66 -26.79
CA THR A 43 1.34 -4.60 -25.38
C THR A 43 1.82 -5.80 -24.56
N GLU A 44 1.78 -7.00 -25.12
CA GLU A 44 2.18 -8.24 -24.43
C GLU A 44 3.63 -8.23 -23.97
N LYS A 45 4.57 -7.93 -24.89
CA LYS A 45 6.00 -7.85 -24.60
C LYS A 45 6.28 -6.76 -23.57
N ARG A 46 5.68 -5.58 -23.76
CA ARG A 46 5.81 -4.46 -22.82
C ARG A 46 5.27 -4.82 -21.43
N LEU A 47 4.17 -5.58 -21.37
CA LEU A 47 3.58 -5.99 -20.10
C LEU A 47 4.47 -6.96 -19.34
N VAL A 48 5.15 -7.89 -20.02
CA VAL A 48 6.15 -8.77 -19.41
C VAL A 48 7.25 -7.94 -18.74
N GLU A 49 7.81 -6.96 -19.46
CA GLU A 49 8.87 -6.08 -18.96
C GLU A 49 8.37 -5.21 -17.80
N TYR A 50 7.24 -4.54 -17.98
CA TYR A 50 6.65 -3.63 -16.99
C TYR A 50 6.28 -4.38 -15.71
N ALA A 51 5.60 -5.53 -15.81
CA ALA A 51 5.21 -6.33 -14.65
C ALA A 51 6.43 -6.87 -13.90
N GLY A 52 7.53 -7.19 -14.59
CA GLY A 52 8.79 -7.60 -13.97
C GLY A 52 9.45 -6.51 -13.11
N LEU A 53 9.19 -5.23 -13.43
CA LEU A 53 9.66 -4.08 -12.65
C LEU A 53 8.63 -3.59 -11.61
N TYR A 54 7.35 -3.80 -11.90
CA TYR A 54 6.25 -3.38 -11.05
C TYR A 54 6.04 -4.34 -9.88
N LEU A 55 5.97 -5.66 -10.11
CA LEU A 55 5.77 -6.64 -9.05
C LEU A 55 6.97 -6.67 -8.07
N PRO A 56 6.80 -7.23 -6.86
CA PRO A 56 7.92 -7.38 -5.93
C PRO A 56 9.14 -8.06 -6.58
N TRP A 57 10.33 -7.60 -6.22
CA TRP A 57 11.55 -8.12 -6.82
C TRP A 57 11.78 -9.59 -6.46
N ASP A 58 12.11 -10.39 -7.47
CA ASP A 58 12.63 -11.74 -7.34
C ASP A 58 13.84 -11.87 -8.29
N PRO A 59 15.02 -12.30 -7.82
CA PRO A 59 16.24 -12.37 -8.62
C PRO A 59 16.13 -13.30 -9.82
N ASP A 60 15.33 -14.36 -9.71
CA ASP A 60 15.11 -15.35 -10.77
C ASP A 60 13.71 -15.21 -11.40
N GLY A 61 13.09 -14.03 -11.19
CA GLY A 61 11.74 -13.70 -11.59
C GLY A 61 11.50 -13.84 -13.09
N LYS A 62 10.53 -14.67 -13.46
CA LYS A 62 10.06 -14.81 -14.85
C LYS A 62 8.58 -14.49 -14.93
N ILE A 63 8.24 -13.57 -15.83
CA ILE A 63 6.87 -13.16 -16.11
C ILE A 63 6.37 -13.83 -17.37
N THR A 64 5.20 -14.44 -17.29
CA THR A 64 4.40 -14.83 -18.44
C THR A 64 3.08 -14.09 -18.41
N VAL A 65 2.52 -13.81 -19.58
CA VAL A 65 1.25 -13.12 -19.71
C VAL A 65 0.35 -13.85 -20.69
N GLN A 66 -0.95 -13.83 -20.42
CA GLN A 66 -1.97 -14.39 -21.28
C GLN A 66 -3.16 -13.45 -21.28
N LYS A 67 -3.89 -13.33 -22.39
CA LYS A 67 -5.15 -12.57 -22.40
C LYS A 67 -6.12 -13.16 -21.38
N ALA A 68 -6.70 -12.31 -20.55
CA ALA A 68 -7.78 -12.70 -19.65
C ALA A 68 -9.15 -12.42 -20.29
N THR A 69 -10.19 -13.02 -19.73
CA THR A 69 -11.58 -12.87 -20.22
C THR A 69 -12.35 -11.78 -19.50
N LEU A 70 -11.77 -11.19 -18.45
CA LEU A 70 -12.41 -10.17 -17.64
C LEU A 70 -12.56 -8.88 -18.44
N LYS A 71 -13.79 -8.34 -18.50
CA LYS A 71 -14.10 -7.17 -19.34
C LYS A 71 -14.10 -5.89 -18.52
N LEU A 72 -13.19 -4.99 -18.88
CA LEU A 72 -13.16 -3.60 -18.44
C LEU A 72 -13.19 -2.71 -19.70
N PRO A 73 -14.30 -2.02 -20.01
CA PRO A 73 -14.40 -1.00 -21.06
C PRO A 73 -13.18 -0.07 -21.09
N GLY A 74 -12.60 0.10 -22.28
CA GLY A 74 -11.38 0.90 -22.47
C GLY A 74 -10.08 0.20 -22.08
N PHE A 75 -10.14 -1.03 -21.57
CA PHE A 75 -8.97 -1.81 -21.16
C PHE A 75 -8.99 -3.23 -21.71
N SER A 76 -7.79 -3.72 -21.98
CA SER A 76 -7.50 -5.12 -22.21
C SER A 76 -7.07 -5.77 -20.90
N SER A 77 -7.59 -6.96 -20.60
CA SER A 77 -7.22 -7.70 -19.39
C SER A 77 -6.22 -8.80 -19.71
N TRP A 78 -5.29 -9.01 -18.77
CA TRP A 78 -4.19 -9.95 -18.91
C TRP A 78 -4.00 -10.70 -17.60
N ARG A 79 -3.91 -12.02 -17.67
CA ARG A 79 -3.38 -12.84 -16.59
C ARG A 79 -1.87 -12.74 -16.64
N VAL A 80 -1.27 -12.21 -15.58
CA VAL A 80 0.17 -12.16 -15.35
C VAL A 80 0.52 -13.25 -14.36
N GLN A 81 1.48 -14.11 -14.70
CA GLN A 81 2.03 -15.11 -13.79
C GLN A 81 3.50 -14.80 -13.57
N ARG A 82 3.92 -14.82 -12.30
CA ARG A 82 5.32 -14.73 -11.88
C ARG A 82 5.75 -16.07 -11.28
N THR A 83 6.87 -16.58 -11.77
CA THR A 83 7.67 -17.62 -11.11
C THR A 83 9.02 -17.03 -10.72
N GLY A 84 9.76 -17.69 -9.83
CA GLY A 84 11.05 -17.17 -9.37
C GLY A 84 11.66 -18.04 -8.29
N ARG A 85 12.65 -17.47 -7.60
CA ARG A 85 13.40 -18.12 -6.51
C ARG A 85 12.54 -18.35 -5.28
N TYR A 86 11.72 -17.37 -4.91
CA TYR A 86 10.98 -17.38 -3.65
C TYR A 86 9.56 -17.88 -3.87
N GLU A 87 9.18 -18.93 -3.13
CA GLU A 87 7.89 -19.60 -3.33
C GLU A 87 6.71 -18.67 -3.00
N SER A 88 6.81 -17.91 -1.91
CA SER A 88 5.82 -16.92 -1.50
C SER A 88 5.68 -15.76 -2.48
N LEU A 89 6.64 -15.59 -3.39
CA LEU A 89 6.57 -14.64 -4.48
C LEU A 89 6.02 -15.26 -5.76
N LYS A 90 5.67 -16.53 -5.84
CA LYS A 90 4.87 -16.98 -6.99
C LYS A 90 3.50 -16.28 -6.94
N ALA A 91 3.15 -15.62 -8.03
CA ALA A 91 1.94 -14.79 -8.07
C ALA A 91 1.20 -15.01 -9.39
N GLU A 92 -0.12 -15.01 -9.32
CA GLU A 92 -1.00 -14.89 -10.47
C GLU A 92 -1.95 -13.73 -10.20
N ALA A 93 -1.96 -12.74 -11.09
CA ALA A 93 -2.85 -11.59 -11.00
C ALA A 93 -3.50 -11.32 -12.36
N VAL A 94 -4.72 -10.80 -12.33
CA VAL A 94 -5.34 -10.20 -13.51
C VAL A 94 -5.08 -8.70 -13.45
N VAL A 95 -4.41 -8.19 -14.47
CA VAL A 95 -4.12 -6.77 -14.64
C VAL A 95 -4.83 -6.23 -15.86
N PHE A 96 -4.90 -4.91 -15.97
CA PHE A 96 -5.53 -4.24 -17.08
C PHE A 96 -4.58 -3.21 -17.69
N VAL A 97 -4.56 -3.16 -19.02
CA VAL A 97 -3.84 -2.15 -19.79
C VAL A 97 -4.85 -1.41 -20.66
N SER A 98 -4.87 -0.08 -20.59
CA SER A 98 -5.77 0.72 -21.43
C SER A 98 -5.54 0.42 -22.91
N ASN A 99 -6.59 0.47 -23.72
CA ASN A 99 -6.49 0.09 -25.14
C ASN A 99 -5.51 0.98 -25.92
N ASP A 100 -5.36 2.24 -25.50
CA ASP A 100 -4.37 3.19 -26.03
C ASP A 100 -2.93 2.94 -25.53
N GLY A 101 -2.73 1.94 -24.68
CA GLY A 101 -1.42 1.51 -24.18
C GLY A 101 -0.74 2.49 -23.22
N LYS A 102 -1.49 3.41 -22.61
CA LYS A 102 -0.93 4.43 -21.70
C LYS A 102 -1.01 4.06 -20.23
N TRP A 103 -2.04 3.34 -19.82
CA TRP A 103 -2.35 3.13 -18.40
C TRP A 103 -2.32 1.66 -18.03
N PHE A 104 -1.70 1.39 -16.88
CA PHE A 104 -1.68 0.09 -16.23
C PHE A 104 -2.52 0.16 -14.95
N PHE A 105 -3.32 -0.87 -14.71
CA PHE A 105 -4.10 -1.04 -13.49
C PHE A 105 -3.94 -2.44 -12.95
N GLU A 106 -3.57 -2.53 -11.67
CA GLU A 106 -3.66 -3.73 -10.86
C GLU A 106 -4.54 -3.38 -9.66
N GLY A 107 -5.61 -4.14 -9.47
CA GLY A 107 -6.56 -3.92 -8.40
C GLY A 107 -7.92 -4.53 -8.71
N ASP A 108 -8.82 -4.45 -7.74
CA ASP A 108 -10.17 -4.95 -7.90
C ASP A 108 -11.01 -4.02 -8.77
N SER A 109 -11.92 -4.60 -9.55
CA SER A 109 -12.92 -3.86 -10.30
C SER A 109 -14.31 -4.35 -9.95
N PHE A 110 -15.24 -3.41 -9.86
CA PHE A 110 -16.62 -3.68 -9.49
C PHE A 110 -17.56 -3.05 -10.50
N ARG A 111 -18.52 -3.83 -10.97
CA ARG A 111 -19.54 -3.37 -11.92
C ARG A 111 -20.79 -2.91 -11.17
N ASN A 112 -21.28 -1.75 -11.55
CA ASN A 112 -22.61 -1.28 -11.17
C ASN A 112 -23.66 -1.98 -12.03
N PRO A 113 -24.61 -2.73 -11.45
CA PRO A 113 -25.67 -3.38 -12.23
C PRO A 113 -26.67 -2.38 -12.85
N SER A 114 -26.77 -1.17 -12.31
CA SER A 114 -27.69 -0.13 -12.75
C SER A 114 -26.95 1.21 -12.88
N PRO A 115 -26.07 1.36 -13.88
CA PRO A 115 -25.26 2.56 -14.05
C PRO A 115 -26.09 3.81 -14.30
N THR A 116 -25.65 4.91 -13.70
CA THR A 116 -26.16 6.26 -14.01
C THR A 116 -24.96 7.19 -14.19
N PRO A 117 -25.02 8.15 -15.13
CA PRO A 117 -23.96 9.14 -15.28
C PRO A 117 -23.69 9.89 -13.98
N LEU A 118 -22.41 10.04 -13.65
CA LEU A 118 -21.97 10.67 -12.41
C LEU A 118 -22.22 12.19 -12.44
N ARG A 119 -23.03 12.68 -11.51
CA ARG A 119 -23.39 14.10 -11.37
C ARG A 119 -23.15 14.61 -9.94
N SER A 120 -23.25 13.73 -8.95
CA SER A 120 -23.11 14.05 -7.53
C SER A 120 -22.60 12.84 -6.75
N GLU A 121 -22.16 13.05 -5.49
CA GLU A 121 -21.70 11.94 -4.62
C GLU A 121 -22.79 10.88 -4.39
N ALA A 122 -24.07 11.24 -4.54
CA ALA A 122 -25.18 10.29 -4.44
C ALA A 122 -25.08 9.17 -5.49
N ASP A 123 -24.50 9.45 -6.65
CA ASP A 123 -24.31 8.47 -7.73
C ASP A 123 -23.22 7.43 -7.39
N LEU A 124 -22.41 7.68 -6.35
CA LEU A 124 -21.40 6.76 -5.82
C LEU A 124 -21.94 5.86 -4.70
N ALA A 125 -23.21 6.02 -4.29
CA ALA A 125 -23.77 5.32 -3.13
C ALA A 125 -23.69 3.79 -3.24
N TRP A 126 -23.74 3.24 -4.45
CA TRP A 126 -23.59 1.80 -4.67
C TRP A 126 -22.21 1.27 -4.28
N ILE A 127 -21.15 2.06 -4.48
CA ILE A 127 -19.78 1.75 -4.07
C ILE A 127 -19.71 1.78 -2.54
N GLY A 128 -20.25 2.83 -1.92
CA GLY A 128 -20.32 2.96 -0.47
C GLY A 128 -21.09 1.83 0.20
N ALA A 129 -22.22 1.41 -0.35
CA ALA A 129 -22.99 0.26 0.14
C ALA A 129 -22.18 -1.04 0.06
N ARG A 130 -21.43 -1.24 -1.05
CA ARG A 130 -20.58 -2.42 -1.23
C ARG A 130 -19.44 -2.46 -0.21
N TYR A 131 -18.72 -1.36 -0.04
CA TYR A 131 -17.65 -1.28 0.97
C TYR A 131 -18.19 -1.42 2.38
N THR A 132 -19.32 -0.78 2.70
CA THR A 132 -19.94 -0.89 4.02
C THR A 132 -20.25 -2.35 4.36
N LYS A 133 -20.78 -3.11 3.40
CA LYS A 133 -21.01 -4.55 3.56
C LYS A 133 -19.71 -5.34 3.71
N LEU A 134 -18.66 -4.98 2.98
CA LEU A 134 -17.37 -5.67 3.02
C LEU A 134 -16.67 -5.46 4.36
N VAL A 135 -16.59 -4.22 4.84
CA VAL A 135 -15.77 -3.84 6.00
C VAL A 135 -16.57 -3.82 7.31
N GLY A 136 -17.90 -3.90 7.25
CA GLY A 136 -18.77 -3.85 8.43
C GLY A 136 -18.86 -2.46 9.09
N ALA A 137 -18.35 -1.42 8.44
CA ALA A 137 -18.38 -0.03 8.90
C ALA A 137 -18.84 0.89 7.77
N ARG A 138 -19.49 2.01 8.10
CA ARG A 138 -20.03 2.94 7.10
C ARG A 138 -18.91 3.54 6.25
N ALA A 139 -19.00 3.35 4.94
CA ALA A 139 -18.11 3.95 3.95
C ALA A 139 -18.79 5.14 3.25
N ARG A 140 -18.12 6.29 3.20
CA ARG A 140 -18.53 7.48 2.46
C ARG A 140 -17.69 7.61 1.20
N MET A 141 -18.26 8.18 0.14
CA MET A 141 -17.58 8.36 -1.13
C MET A 141 -17.50 9.85 -1.43
N HIS A 142 -16.32 10.32 -1.81
CA HIS A 142 -16.10 11.70 -2.20
C HIS A 142 -15.42 11.76 -3.56
N PHE A 143 -15.80 12.73 -4.40
CA PHE A 143 -15.03 13.03 -5.60
C PHE A 143 -13.72 13.70 -5.23
N VAL A 144 -12.68 13.36 -5.99
CA VAL A 144 -11.34 13.94 -5.86
C VAL A 144 -10.88 14.35 -7.26
N PRO A 145 -11.38 15.49 -7.80
CA PRO A 145 -11.19 15.86 -9.21
C PRO A 145 -9.74 15.99 -9.63
N GLU A 146 -8.84 16.36 -8.71
CA GLU A 146 -7.39 16.40 -8.93
C GLU A 146 -6.76 15.02 -9.20
N ARG A 147 -7.52 13.94 -8.98
CA ARG A 147 -7.15 12.55 -9.30
C ARG A 147 -7.84 12.01 -10.56
N ASP A 148 -8.61 12.83 -11.28
CA ASP A 148 -9.17 12.44 -12.58
C ASP A 148 -8.03 12.07 -13.55
N THR A 149 -8.13 10.90 -14.19
CA THR A 149 -7.09 10.41 -15.10
C THR A 149 -7.66 9.40 -16.09
N ALA A 150 -7.09 9.33 -17.30
CA ALA A 150 -7.54 8.42 -18.36
C ALA A 150 -9.04 8.51 -18.70
N GLY A 151 -9.66 9.67 -18.49
CA GLY A 151 -11.11 9.85 -18.64
C GLY A 151 -11.96 9.23 -17.51
N LEU A 152 -11.33 8.70 -16.46
CA LEU A 152 -11.98 8.22 -15.24
C LEU A 152 -12.04 9.33 -14.19
N LYS A 153 -13.04 9.25 -13.32
CA LYS A 153 -13.23 10.17 -12.20
C LYS A 153 -12.52 9.66 -10.95
N GLY A 154 -11.70 10.51 -10.35
CA GLY A 154 -11.04 10.27 -9.08
C GLY A 154 -12.04 10.29 -7.92
N ILE A 155 -11.98 9.28 -7.06
CA ILE A 155 -12.77 9.23 -5.82
C ILE A 155 -11.93 8.79 -4.63
N ALA A 156 -12.41 9.13 -3.44
CA ALA A 156 -11.91 8.64 -2.17
C ALA A 156 -13.03 7.89 -1.43
N ILE A 157 -12.71 6.67 -1.01
CA ILE A 157 -13.51 5.92 -0.03
C ILE A 157 -13.05 6.39 1.34
N VAL A 158 -13.92 7.09 2.04
CA VAL A 158 -13.66 7.63 3.36
C VAL A 158 -14.26 6.72 4.43
N LEU A 159 -13.39 6.25 5.32
CA LEU A 159 -13.71 5.34 6.42
C LEU A 159 -13.27 5.95 7.75
N GLU A 160 -14.09 5.78 8.79
CA GLU A 160 -13.76 6.28 10.12
C GLU A 160 -12.87 5.30 10.89
N SER A 161 -11.68 5.75 11.28
CA SER A 161 -10.74 4.93 12.06
C SER A 161 -10.95 5.02 13.58
N GLY A 162 -11.87 5.88 14.05
CA GLY A 162 -11.97 6.30 15.45
C GLY A 162 -10.96 7.39 15.84
N PHE A 163 -9.94 7.63 15.00
CA PHE A 163 -8.94 8.69 15.15
C PHE A 163 -8.99 9.69 13.99
N GLY A 164 -10.14 9.77 13.32
CA GLY A 164 -10.40 10.56 12.12
C GLY A 164 -10.55 9.72 10.85
N SER A 165 -10.86 10.41 9.76
CA SER A 165 -11.23 9.82 8.48
C SER A 165 -10.00 9.37 7.68
N VAL A 166 -9.95 8.11 7.26
CA VAL A 166 -8.94 7.55 6.36
C VAL A 166 -9.52 7.48 4.95
N ALA A 167 -8.78 7.97 3.96
CA ALA A 167 -9.17 7.98 2.56
C ALA A 167 -8.41 6.89 1.77
N ILE A 168 -9.15 6.02 1.09
CA ILE A 168 -8.60 5.01 0.17
C ILE A 168 -8.91 5.47 -1.26
N PRO A 169 -7.91 5.55 -2.16
CA PRO A 169 -8.10 6.01 -3.53
C PRO A 169 -8.87 4.98 -4.37
N GLY A 170 -9.64 5.50 -5.31
CA GLY A 170 -10.20 4.70 -6.39
C GLY A 170 -10.64 5.56 -7.57
N LEU A 171 -11.06 4.89 -8.64
CA LEU A 171 -11.47 5.52 -9.88
C LEU A 171 -12.81 4.97 -10.33
N VAL A 172 -13.62 5.78 -10.99
CA VAL A 172 -14.92 5.36 -11.50
C VAL A 172 -15.14 5.89 -12.91
N THR A 173 -15.74 5.09 -13.78
CA THR A 173 -16.09 5.52 -15.14
C THR A 173 -17.13 6.66 -15.08
N PRO A 174 -17.10 7.65 -15.99
CA PRO A 174 -18.05 8.78 -15.97
C PRO A 174 -19.54 8.36 -16.08
N ASP A 175 -19.81 7.21 -16.66
CA ASP A 175 -21.15 6.61 -16.76
C ASP A 175 -21.57 5.84 -15.48
N GLY A 176 -20.72 5.82 -14.45
CA GLY A 176 -20.97 5.16 -13.17
C GLY A 176 -21.00 3.63 -13.25
N SER A 177 -20.60 3.04 -14.37
CA SER A 177 -20.73 1.60 -14.61
C SER A 177 -19.66 0.76 -13.94
N ILE A 178 -18.47 1.30 -13.73
CA ILE A 178 -17.35 0.56 -13.17
C ILE A 178 -16.55 1.39 -12.19
N TYR A 179 -16.27 0.79 -11.05
CA TYR A 179 -15.35 1.28 -10.04
C TYR A 179 -14.08 0.42 -10.04
N LEU A 180 -12.92 1.06 -9.94
CA LEU A 180 -11.58 0.49 -9.85
C LEU A 180 -10.98 0.86 -8.49
N ALA A 181 -10.68 -0.15 -7.68
CA ALA A 181 -10.05 0.03 -6.38
C ALA A 181 -8.54 0.14 -6.53
N GLY A 182 -7.99 1.35 -6.32
CA GLY A 182 -6.57 1.63 -6.47
C GLY A 182 -6.28 2.81 -7.38
N SER A 183 -5.10 2.81 -8.00
CA SER A 183 -4.60 3.89 -8.85
C SER A 183 -4.19 3.37 -10.22
N LEU A 184 -4.34 4.19 -11.26
CA LEU A 184 -3.66 3.95 -12.53
C LEU A 184 -2.18 4.28 -12.40
N TRP A 185 -1.38 3.55 -13.17
CA TRP A 185 0.05 3.75 -13.33
C TRP A 185 0.37 4.06 -14.78
N ASP A 186 1.42 4.85 -14.99
CA ASP A 186 1.89 5.17 -16.33
C ASP A 186 2.57 3.93 -16.92
N PHE A 187 1.84 3.21 -17.78
CA PHE A 187 2.36 2.01 -18.44
C PHE A 187 3.53 2.35 -19.37
N GLN A 188 3.67 3.63 -19.75
CA GLN A 188 4.72 4.13 -20.64
C GLN A 188 6.06 4.35 -19.94
N ALA A 189 6.06 4.46 -18.60
CA ALA A 189 7.23 4.75 -17.79
C ALA A 189 7.79 3.53 -17.04
N ASP A 190 8.97 3.70 -16.45
CA ASP A 190 9.50 2.75 -15.46
C ASP A 190 8.68 2.89 -14.15
N PRO A 191 7.97 1.84 -13.70
CA PRO A 191 7.12 1.90 -12.51
C PRO A 191 7.93 2.18 -11.23
N ARG A 192 9.22 1.84 -11.19
CA ARG A 192 10.09 2.15 -10.04
C ARG A 192 10.40 3.64 -9.98
N ALA A 193 10.62 4.26 -11.15
CA ALA A 193 10.83 5.70 -11.23
C ALA A 193 9.54 6.46 -10.88
N GLU A 194 8.40 5.98 -11.32
CA GLU A 194 7.10 6.53 -10.91
C GLU A 194 6.88 6.41 -9.39
N ARG A 195 7.15 5.25 -8.78
CA ARG A 195 7.10 5.08 -7.32
C ARG A 195 7.99 6.09 -6.60
N ARG A 196 9.23 6.27 -7.04
CA ARG A 196 10.14 7.28 -6.45
C ARG A 196 9.57 8.70 -6.50
N ARG A 197 8.88 9.07 -7.59
CA ARG A 197 8.22 10.39 -7.70
C ARG A 197 6.98 10.51 -6.81
N ARG A 198 6.24 9.41 -6.62
CA ARG A 198 5.00 9.37 -5.83
C ARG A 198 5.25 9.31 -4.32
N ILE A 199 6.43 8.87 -3.87
CA ILE A 199 6.81 8.83 -2.46
C ILE A 199 7.37 10.18 -2.01
N ASP A 200 6.70 10.80 -1.03
CA ASP A 200 7.14 12.01 -0.36
C ASP A 200 8.25 11.70 0.67
N LEU A 201 9.49 11.99 0.33
CA LEU A 201 10.65 11.82 1.21
C LEU A 201 10.88 13.01 2.16
N THR A 202 10.01 14.01 2.19
CA THR A 202 10.14 15.18 3.09
C THR A 202 9.84 14.84 4.55
N ALA A 203 9.11 13.75 4.80
CA ALA A 203 8.92 13.22 6.16
C ALA A 203 10.26 12.73 6.72
N GLN A 204 10.90 13.54 7.58
CA GLN A 204 12.25 13.32 8.13
C GLN A 204 12.32 12.25 9.24
N ARG A 205 11.41 11.27 9.28
CA ARG A 205 11.56 10.06 10.12
C ARG A 205 12.57 9.11 9.48
N VAL A 206 13.84 9.53 9.52
CA VAL A 206 14.93 8.95 8.73
C VAL A 206 16.08 8.47 9.58
N SER A 207 16.72 7.40 9.15
CA SER A 207 18.00 6.94 9.71
C SER A 207 19.00 6.68 8.59
N GLY A 208 20.29 6.80 8.91
CA GLY A 208 21.38 6.73 7.94
C GLY A 208 21.75 8.07 7.30
N PRO A 209 22.84 8.08 6.50
CA PRO A 209 23.39 9.31 5.94
C PRO A 209 22.47 9.95 4.89
N ALA A 210 22.61 11.26 4.66
CA ALA A 210 21.79 12.00 3.71
C ALA A 210 22.18 11.72 2.24
N ASP A 211 23.45 11.42 2.00
CA ASP A 211 24.06 11.08 0.72
C ASP A 211 24.12 9.56 0.48
N ALA A 212 23.26 8.79 1.15
CA ALA A 212 23.23 7.34 0.99
C ALA A 212 22.97 6.92 -0.45
N ALA A 213 23.69 5.90 -0.91
CA ALA A 213 23.56 5.38 -2.27
C ALA A 213 22.22 4.66 -2.53
N VAL A 214 21.54 4.21 -1.47
CA VAL A 214 20.28 3.48 -1.53
C VAL A 214 19.28 4.09 -0.56
N THR A 215 18.05 4.32 -1.03
CA THR A 215 16.92 4.72 -0.19
C THR A 215 15.99 3.53 0.03
N ILE A 216 15.71 3.23 1.31
CA ILE A 216 14.68 2.27 1.71
C ILE A 216 13.51 3.04 2.31
N VAL A 217 12.30 2.84 1.79
CA VAL A 217 11.06 3.36 2.35
C VAL A 217 10.28 2.20 2.93
N GLU A 218 9.95 2.27 4.21
CA GLU A 218 9.21 1.25 4.94
C GLU A 218 7.86 1.79 5.38
N TYR A 219 6.78 1.20 4.86
CA TYR A 219 5.43 1.39 5.37
C TYR A 219 5.16 0.32 6.41
N ALA A 220 4.99 0.73 7.67
CA ALA A 220 4.91 -0.20 8.78
C ALA A 220 3.91 0.24 9.86
N ASP A 221 3.54 -0.76 10.66
CA ASP A 221 2.62 -0.66 11.78
C ASP A 221 3.32 -1.14 13.05
N MET A 222 3.29 -0.31 14.10
CA MET A 222 3.94 -0.62 15.37
C MET A 222 3.25 -1.68 16.22
N GLU A 223 2.02 -2.09 15.91
CA GLU A 223 1.30 -3.23 16.50
C GLU A 223 1.48 -4.53 15.70
N CYS A 224 1.89 -4.44 14.43
CA CYS A 224 2.08 -5.62 13.59
C CYS A 224 3.29 -6.45 14.04
N GLN A 225 3.06 -7.71 14.41
CA GLN A 225 4.13 -8.65 14.78
C GLN A 225 5.14 -8.89 13.66
N TYR A 226 4.69 -8.88 12.40
CA TYR A 226 5.57 -9.06 11.26
C TYR A 226 6.43 -7.82 11.00
N CYS A 227 5.91 -6.62 11.27
CA CYS A 227 6.69 -5.38 11.27
C CYS A 227 7.76 -5.37 12.36
N ARG A 228 7.44 -5.85 13.58
CA ARG A 228 8.44 -6.07 14.63
C ARG A 228 9.54 -7.01 14.16
N PHE A 229 9.15 -8.15 13.59
CA PHE A 229 10.10 -9.18 13.14
C PHE A 229 11.03 -8.64 12.06
N ARG A 230 10.49 -8.20 10.91
CA ARG A 230 11.30 -7.68 9.79
C ARG A 230 11.97 -6.34 10.11
N GLY A 231 11.35 -5.50 10.93
CA GLY A 231 11.94 -4.25 11.41
C GLY A 231 13.23 -4.49 12.20
N LYS A 232 13.22 -5.44 13.14
CA LYS A 232 14.43 -5.84 13.89
C LYS A 232 15.49 -6.47 13.00
N GLN A 233 15.08 -7.27 12.00
CA GLN A 233 16.00 -7.83 11.02
C GLN A 233 16.67 -6.73 10.18
N LEU A 234 15.90 -5.73 9.73
CA LEU A 234 16.43 -4.58 9.01
C LEU A 234 17.41 -3.78 9.88
N ASP A 235 17.06 -3.52 11.15
CA ASP A 235 17.93 -2.82 12.09
C ASP A 235 19.28 -3.55 12.25
N LYS A 236 19.25 -4.88 12.45
CA LYS A 236 20.46 -5.73 12.48
C LYS A 236 21.23 -5.70 11.15
N LEU A 237 20.51 -5.81 10.02
CA LEU A 237 21.08 -5.83 8.66
C LEU A 237 21.89 -4.58 8.36
N LEU A 238 21.31 -3.42 8.64
CA LEU A 238 21.97 -2.14 8.42
C LEU A 238 23.14 -1.94 9.39
N ALA A 239 23.00 -2.33 10.66
CA ALA A 239 24.08 -2.22 11.64
C ALA A 239 25.31 -3.06 11.27
N ALA A 240 25.13 -4.33 10.91
CA ALA A 240 26.26 -5.22 10.57
C ALA A 240 26.96 -4.86 9.26
N ASN A 241 26.27 -4.10 8.40
CA ASN A 241 26.75 -3.63 7.10
C ASN A 241 27.06 -2.14 7.07
N ASN A 242 27.14 -1.49 8.23
CA ASN A 242 27.58 -0.11 8.31
C ASN A 242 28.99 0.04 7.69
N GLY A 243 29.17 1.04 6.83
CA GLY A 243 30.39 1.22 6.02
C GLY A 243 30.53 0.30 4.79
N ILE A 244 29.64 -0.67 4.61
CA ILE A 244 29.58 -1.52 3.39
C ILE A 244 28.39 -1.10 2.52
N ALA A 245 27.21 -1.00 3.13
CA ALA A 245 25.99 -0.55 2.49
C ALA A 245 25.63 0.83 3.03
N SER A 246 25.71 1.84 2.16
CA SER A 246 25.25 3.18 2.49
C SER A 246 23.76 3.30 2.20
N VAL A 247 22.95 3.25 3.26
CA VAL A 247 21.49 3.18 3.19
C VAL A 247 20.86 4.32 3.98
N ARG A 248 19.89 4.99 3.36
CA ARG A 248 18.98 5.93 4.02
C ARG A 248 17.61 5.30 4.13
N ARG A 249 17.15 5.06 5.35
CA ARG A 249 15.81 4.51 5.63
C ARG A 249 14.84 5.63 5.95
N HIS A 250 13.67 5.62 5.33
CA HIS A 250 12.51 6.45 5.65
C HIS A 250 11.42 5.56 6.24
N TYR A 251 10.90 5.93 7.41
CA TYR A 251 9.78 5.24 8.04
C TYR A 251 8.46 5.98 7.76
N LYS A 252 7.48 5.24 7.26
CA LYS A 252 6.14 5.70 6.91
C LYS A 252 5.11 4.98 7.78
N PHE A 253 4.24 5.74 8.44
CA PHE A 253 3.19 5.16 9.26
C PHE A 253 2.12 4.53 8.37
N PHE A 254 1.83 3.25 8.61
CA PHE A 254 0.74 2.54 7.96
C PHE A 254 -0.03 1.66 8.95
N PRO A 255 -0.64 2.24 10.00
CA PRO A 255 -1.40 1.49 10.99
C PRO A 255 -2.58 0.76 10.34
N LEU A 256 -2.69 -0.55 10.59
CA LEU A 256 -3.80 -1.42 10.17
C LEU A 256 -4.96 -1.28 11.16
N TRP A 257 -5.48 -0.06 11.25
CA TRP A 257 -6.45 0.41 12.23
C TRP A 257 -7.75 -0.40 12.33
N PHE A 258 -8.11 -1.19 11.32
CA PHE A 258 -9.25 -2.11 11.38
C PHE A 258 -9.07 -3.25 12.39
N THR A 259 -7.83 -3.70 12.60
CA THR A 259 -7.53 -4.91 13.38
C THR A 259 -6.53 -4.67 14.49
N HIS A 260 -5.78 -3.57 14.42
CA HIS A 260 -4.76 -3.19 15.38
C HIS A 260 -5.26 -2.01 16.22
N ALA A 261 -5.70 -2.34 17.43
CA ALA A 261 -6.51 -1.45 18.27
C ALA A 261 -5.74 -0.23 18.79
N TRP A 262 -4.41 -0.32 18.87
CA TRP A 262 -3.54 0.70 19.41
C TRP A 262 -2.50 1.21 18.40
N ALA A 263 -2.44 0.67 17.18
CA ALA A 263 -1.54 1.11 16.12
C ALA A 263 -1.61 2.61 15.80
N MET A 264 -2.82 3.18 15.72
CA MET A 264 -3.01 4.62 15.47
C MET A 264 -2.41 5.47 16.61
N LYS A 265 -2.61 5.04 17.86
CA LYS A 265 -2.03 5.71 19.04
C LYS A 265 -0.51 5.65 18.99
N ALA A 266 0.06 4.47 18.75
CA ALA A 266 1.50 4.32 18.61
C ALA A 266 2.06 5.22 17.50
N ALA A 267 1.41 5.25 16.33
CA ALA A 267 1.81 6.11 15.21
C ALA A 267 1.79 7.60 15.58
N SER A 268 0.75 8.06 16.28
CA SER A 268 0.68 9.45 16.78
C SER A 268 1.82 9.76 17.77
N ALA A 269 2.06 8.87 18.75
CA ALA A 269 3.16 9.01 19.69
C ALA A 269 4.52 9.08 18.97
N GLY A 270 4.72 8.22 17.97
CA GLY A 270 5.93 8.19 17.16
C GLY A 270 6.15 9.48 16.36
N ASP A 271 5.09 10.05 15.76
CA ASP A 271 5.18 11.35 15.08
C ASP A 271 5.54 12.47 16.07
N CYS A 272 4.95 12.47 17.26
CA CYS A 272 5.23 13.48 18.28
C CYS A 272 6.65 13.41 18.83
N LEU A 273 7.15 12.21 19.14
CA LEU A 273 8.55 12.00 19.53
C LEU A 273 9.52 12.44 18.44
N PHE A 274 9.19 12.15 17.18
CA PHE A 274 9.96 12.65 16.05
C PHE A 274 9.98 14.19 16.00
N ARG A 275 8.83 14.85 16.19
CA ARG A 275 8.74 16.32 16.11
C ARG A 275 9.42 17.03 17.27
N LEU A 276 9.29 16.50 18.48
CA LEU A 276 9.78 17.12 19.71
C LEU A 276 11.27 16.81 19.96
N SER A 277 11.70 15.60 19.61
CA SER A 277 13.01 15.06 20.01
C SER A 277 13.82 14.46 18.85
N GLY A 278 13.31 14.55 17.61
CA GLY A 278 14.02 14.13 16.40
C GLY A 278 13.90 12.64 16.06
N ALA A 279 14.46 12.26 14.91
CA ALA A 279 14.41 10.89 14.41
C ALA A 279 14.99 9.84 15.38
N PRO A 280 16.13 10.07 16.08
CA PRO A 280 16.65 9.10 17.04
C PRO A 280 15.67 8.72 18.15
N ALA A 281 14.93 9.70 18.70
CA ALA A 281 13.91 9.47 19.72
C ALA A 281 12.76 8.61 19.19
N PHE A 282 12.28 8.90 17.97
CA PHE A 282 11.29 8.07 17.29
C PHE A 282 11.77 6.61 17.11
N PHE A 283 12.99 6.40 16.63
CA PHE A 283 13.50 5.04 16.41
C PHE A 283 13.68 4.26 17.71
N ARG A 284 14.14 4.91 18.79
CA ARG A 284 14.18 4.28 20.13
C ARG A 284 12.79 3.91 20.64
N PHE A 285 11.81 4.79 20.47
CA PHE A 285 10.43 4.47 20.81
C PHE A 285 9.86 3.31 19.99
N LYS A 286 10.10 3.28 18.68
CA LYS A 286 9.74 2.14 17.80
C LYS A 286 10.34 0.84 18.34
N GLU A 287 11.61 0.84 18.74
CA GLU A 287 12.27 -0.32 19.34
C GLU A 287 11.65 -0.74 20.68
N LEU A 288 11.31 0.22 21.55
CA LEU A 288 10.62 -0.05 22.83
C LEU A 288 9.24 -0.68 22.59
N VAL A 289 8.46 -0.15 21.65
CA VAL A 289 7.15 -0.70 21.26
C VAL A 289 7.31 -2.12 20.72
N TYR A 290 8.22 -2.34 19.77
CA TYR A 290 8.53 -3.67 19.26
C TYR A 290 9.12 -4.62 20.31
N GLY A 291 9.76 -4.11 21.36
CA GLY A 291 10.25 -4.89 22.49
C GLY A 291 9.12 -5.39 23.40
N ARG A 292 8.00 -4.66 23.46
CA ARG A 292 6.91 -4.87 24.42
C ARG A 292 5.57 -5.24 23.79
N GLN A 293 5.50 -5.36 22.46
CA GLN A 293 4.29 -5.65 21.68
C GLN A 293 3.35 -6.69 22.31
N ASP A 294 3.89 -7.81 22.78
CA ASP A 294 3.10 -8.93 23.32
C ASP A 294 2.35 -8.56 24.63
N ASN A 295 2.78 -7.50 25.31
CA ASN A 295 2.22 -7.01 26.58
C ASN A 295 1.54 -5.64 26.45
N LEU A 296 1.54 -5.03 25.26
CA LEU A 296 0.93 -3.72 25.05
C LEU A 296 -0.58 -3.83 24.85
N SER A 297 -1.28 -2.89 25.47
CA SER A 297 -2.71 -2.64 25.34
C SER A 297 -2.94 -1.18 24.92
N VAL A 298 -4.21 -0.83 24.66
CA VAL A 298 -4.61 0.55 24.33
C VAL A 298 -4.23 1.57 25.41
N SER A 299 -4.20 1.19 26.68
CA SER A 299 -3.74 2.05 27.77
C SER A 299 -2.24 1.98 28.00
N ALA A 300 -1.64 0.79 27.88
CA ALA A 300 -0.20 0.64 28.09
C ALA A 300 0.64 1.36 27.02
N ILE A 301 0.12 1.52 25.79
CA ILE A 301 0.78 2.36 24.78
C ILE A 301 0.80 3.84 25.17
N ASP A 302 -0.24 4.34 25.85
CA ASP A 302 -0.29 5.75 26.29
C ASP A 302 0.80 5.99 27.35
N GLU A 303 0.90 5.10 28.33
CA GLU A 303 1.91 5.17 29.37
C GLU A 303 3.33 5.07 28.80
N LEU A 304 3.57 4.11 27.90
CA LEU A 304 4.85 3.95 27.22
C LEU A 304 5.20 5.20 26.41
N ALA A 305 4.25 5.79 25.70
CA ALA A 305 4.46 6.97 24.88
C ALA A 305 4.87 8.18 25.73
N ILE A 306 4.15 8.44 26.82
CA ILE A 306 4.43 9.57 27.71
C ILE A 306 5.79 9.38 28.40
N THR A 307 6.05 8.21 28.97
CA THR A 307 7.33 7.93 29.65
C THR A 307 8.51 7.96 28.69
N SER A 308 8.33 7.53 27.43
CA SER A 308 9.36 7.67 26.39
C SER A 308 9.64 9.14 26.08
N ALA A 309 8.61 9.97 25.93
CA ALA A 309 8.80 11.40 25.67
C ALA A 309 9.53 12.12 26.81
N GLU A 310 9.16 11.83 28.07
CA GLU A 310 9.85 12.36 29.26
C GLU A 310 11.31 11.87 29.32
N GLY A 311 11.57 10.60 29.00
CA GLY A 311 12.92 10.04 28.92
C GLY A 311 13.80 10.64 27.82
N GLU A 312 13.19 11.21 26.79
CA GLU A 312 13.85 11.96 25.72
C GLU A 312 13.99 13.46 26.04
N GLY A 313 13.59 13.87 27.25
CA GLY A 313 13.68 15.26 27.73
C GLY A 313 12.55 16.17 27.23
N ALA A 314 11.51 15.63 26.59
CA ALA A 314 10.36 16.42 26.17
C ALA A 314 9.48 16.77 27.39
N ALA A 315 9.04 18.03 27.50
CA ALA A 315 8.10 18.40 28.54
C ALA A 315 6.77 17.65 28.34
N ARG A 316 6.23 17.11 29.43
CA ARG A 316 4.96 16.36 29.39
C ARG A 316 3.82 17.17 28.76
N SER A 317 3.75 18.48 29.04
CA SER A 317 2.77 19.39 28.43
C SER A 317 2.88 19.45 26.92
N ASP A 318 4.10 19.52 26.39
CA ASP A 318 4.36 19.63 24.96
C ASP A 318 4.01 18.33 24.25
N PHE A 319 4.37 17.19 24.86
CA PHE A 319 3.98 15.88 24.36
C PHE A 319 2.45 15.73 24.32
N LEU A 320 1.73 16.07 25.38
CA LEU A 320 0.25 16.01 25.41
C LEU A 320 -0.41 17.07 24.50
N GLY A 321 0.32 18.13 24.14
CA GLY A 321 -0.06 19.10 23.12
C GLY A 321 0.06 18.59 21.69
N CYS A 322 0.78 17.47 21.47
CA CYS A 322 0.91 16.81 20.16
C CYS A 322 0.18 15.46 20.10
N TYR A 323 0.31 14.65 21.16
CA TYR A 323 -0.17 13.28 21.21
C TYR A 323 -1.69 13.22 21.11
N LEU A 324 -2.20 12.35 20.22
CA LEU A 324 -3.62 12.19 19.93
C LEU A 324 -4.30 13.49 19.48
N ARG A 325 -3.56 14.40 18.84
CA ARG A 325 -4.09 15.61 18.21
C ARG A 325 -4.20 15.46 16.70
N ASP A 326 -5.07 16.26 16.10
CA ASP A 326 -5.36 16.22 14.68
C ASP A 326 -4.11 16.38 13.82
N GLU A 327 -3.20 17.29 14.19
CA GLU A 327 -1.96 17.53 13.44
C GLU A 327 -1.09 16.25 13.36
N SER A 328 -0.97 15.51 14.46
CA SER A 328 -0.22 14.24 14.49
C SER A 328 -0.91 13.18 13.63
N PHE A 329 -2.23 13.04 13.77
CA PHE A 329 -2.97 12.08 12.96
C PHE A 329 -3.05 12.45 11.48
N ASP A 330 -3.04 13.72 11.10
CA ASP A 330 -2.97 14.17 9.71
C ASP A 330 -1.68 13.71 9.04
N ARG A 331 -0.55 13.79 9.76
CA ARG A 331 0.74 13.30 9.26
C ARG A 331 0.75 11.78 9.10
N VAL A 332 0.13 11.05 10.03
CA VAL A 332 -0.07 9.59 9.93
C VAL A 332 -0.97 9.25 8.73
N ARG A 333 -2.11 9.92 8.59
CA ARG A 333 -3.04 9.71 7.47
C ARG A 333 -2.42 10.06 6.13
N LYS A 334 -1.55 11.07 6.06
CA LYS A 334 -0.83 11.42 4.83
C LYS A 334 0.08 10.29 4.36
N ASP A 335 0.79 9.64 5.28
CA ASP A 335 1.59 8.45 4.96
C ASP A 335 0.71 7.27 4.50
N MET A 336 -0.47 7.10 5.12
CA MET A 336 -1.42 6.06 4.73
C MET A 336 -2.03 6.29 3.34
N ASP A 337 -2.53 7.49 3.04
CA ASP A 337 -3.07 7.85 1.73
C ASP A 337 -2.03 7.65 0.62
N GLU A 338 -0.77 8.03 0.90
CA GLU A 338 0.36 7.74 0.01
C GLU A 338 0.58 6.24 -0.19
N GLY A 339 0.62 5.46 0.89
CA GLY A 339 0.75 4.01 0.81
C GLY A 339 -0.36 3.39 -0.03
N TYR A 340 -1.63 3.74 0.20
CA TYR A 340 -2.74 3.22 -0.59
C TYR A 340 -2.63 3.61 -2.08
N ARG A 341 -2.20 4.83 -2.41
CA ARG A 341 -1.94 5.25 -3.81
C ARG A 341 -0.80 4.50 -4.48
N LEU A 342 0.14 3.97 -3.70
CA LEU A 342 1.23 3.13 -4.16
C LEU A 342 0.87 1.63 -4.22
N GLY A 343 -0.35 1.27 -3.85
CA GLY A 343 -0.80 -0.13 -3.79
C GLY A 343 -0.34 -0.87 -2.53
N VAL A 344 0.09 -0.16 -1.48
CA VAL A 344 0.38 -0.78 -0.17
C VAL A 344 -0.93 -1.28 0.42
N ASN A 345 -1.03 -2.59 0.59
CA ASN A 345 -2.21 -3.29 1.13
C ASN A 345 -1.88 -4.15 2.37
N SER A 346 -0.61 -4.17 2.79
CA SER A 346 -0.12 -4.95 3.92
C SER A 346 1.15 -4.34 4.50
N THR A 347 1.46 -4.71 5.74
CA THR A 347 2.65 -4.24 6.45
C THR A 347 3.51 -5.41 6.96
N PRO A 348 4.84 -5.28 6.94
CA PRO A 348 5.59 -4.16 6.37
C PRO A 348 5.63 -4.27 4.84
N THR A 349 5.61 -3.12 4.17
CA THR A 349 5.94 -3.02 2.75
C THR A 349 7.19 -2.17 2.60
N TYR A 350 8.18 -2.69 1.86
CA TYR A 350 9.43 -2.00 1.59
C TYR A 350 9.53 -1.58 0.12
N PHE A 351 10.02 -0.38 -0.13
CA PHE A 351 10.50 0.05 -1.43
C PHE A 351 11.97 0.42 -1.34
N VAL A 352 12.81 -0.20 -2.17
CA VAL A 352 14.24 0.11 -2.26
C VAL A 352 14.52 0.76 -3.61
N ASP A 353 14.77 2.07 -3.60
CA ASP A 353 14.85 2.92 -4.78
C ASP A 353 13.66 2.74 -5.74
N GLY A 354 12.46 2.60 -5.19
CA GLY A 354 11.21 2.39 -5.94
C GLY A 354 10.94 0.94 -6.36
N THR A 355 11.88 0.02 -6.16
CA THR A 355 11.62 -1.42 -6.33
C THR A 355 10.92 -1.97 -5.10
N GLN A 356 9.76 -2.61 -5.26
CA GLN A 356 9.06 -3.22 -4.13
C GLN A 356 9.77 -4.48 -3.67
N ILE A 357 10.02 -4.59 -2.37
CA ILE A 357 10.58 -5.77 -1.72
C ILE A 357 9.51 -6.36 -0.80
N ALA A 358 8.88 -7.45 -1.25
CA ALA A 358 7.98 -8.23 -0.41
C ALA A 358 8.84 -9.15 0.47
N TRP A 359 9.20 -8.68 1.65
CA TRP A 359 10.10 -9.41 2.55
C TRP A 359 9.37 -10.50 3.33
N THR A 360 8.75 -11.44 2.61
CA THR A 360 7.92 -12.53 3.13
C THR A 360 8.75 -13.75 3.56
N GLU A 361 9.89 -13.96 2.92
CA GLU A 361 10.88 -15.00 3.25
C GLU A 361 12.23 -14.41 3.63
N ASP A 362 13.08 -15.19 4.28
CA ASP A 362 14.42 -14.74 4.64
C ASP A 362 15.28 -14.45 3.39
N LYS A 363 16.29 -13.59 3.56
CA LYS A 363 17.29 -13.22 2.55
C LYS A 363 16.82 -12.36 1.38
N ILE A 364 15.51 -12.16 1.15
CA ILE A 364 15.03 -11.35 0.00
C ILE A 364 15.68 -9.95 -0.01
N MET A 365 15.67 -9.26 1.14
CA MET A 365 16.26 -7.92 1.25
C MET A 365 17.78 -7.95 1.05
N GLU A 366 18.48 -8.93 1.63
CA GLU A 366 19.92 -9.08 1.50
C GLU A 366 20.34 -9.42 0.08
N ASP A 367 19.63 -10.32 -0.59
CA ASP A 367 19.87 -10.69 -1.97
C ASP A 367 19.66 -9.47 -2.87
N PHE A 368 18.62 -8.66 -2.62
CA PHE A 368 18.43 -7.40 -3.34
C PHE A 368 19.58 -6.43 -3.10
N LEU A 369 19.92 -6.16 -1.84
CA LEU A 369 21.00 -5.23 -1.50
C LEU A 369 22.35 -5.72 -2.04
N ARG A 370 22.57 -7.03 -2.14
CA ARG A 370 23.79 -7.61 -2.72
C ARG A 370 23.93 -7.32 -4.21
N THR A 371 22.83 -7.07 -4.94
CA THR A 371 22.91 -6.60 -6.34
C THR A 371 23.58 -5.23 -6.46
N LYS A 372 23.55 -4.42 -5.39
CA LYS A 372 24.17 -3.08 -5.33
C LYS A 372 25.45 -3.05 -4.51
N PHE A 373 25.52 -3.88 -3.47
CA PHE A 373 26.64 -4.00 -2.55
C PHE A 373 27.12 -5.47 -2.53
N PRO A 374 27.93 -5.93 -3.50
CA PRO A 374 28.31 -7.34 -3.61
C PRO A 374 28.98 -7.93 -2.36
N ARG A 375 29.66 -7.07 -1.58
CA ARG A 375 30.33 -7.42 -0.32
C ARG A 375 29.43 -7.38 0.92
N LEU A 376 28.12 -7.20 0.77
CA LEU A 376 27.16 -7.21 1.88
C LEU A 376 27.30 -8.50 2.71
N LYS A 377 27.49 -8.38 4.01
CA LYS A 377 27.54 -9.51 4.94
C LYS A 377 26.15 -10.10 5.13
N THR A 378 26.08 -11.42 5.15
CA THR A 378 24.86 -12.16 5.51
C THR A 378 24.68 -12.11 7.03
N ILE A 379 23.45 -11.91 7.48
CA ILE A 379 23.10 -12.04 8.90
C ILE A 379 22.35 -13.35 9.11
N VAL A 380 22.65 -14.04 10.21
CA VAL A 380 21.83 -15.13 10.69
C VAL A 380 20.79 -14.55 11.63
N TYR A 381 19.52 -14.68 11.27
CA TYR A 381 18.43 -14.30 12.14
C TYR A 381 18.15 -15.44 13.12
N GLU A 382 18.25 -15.14 14.41
CA GLU A 382 17.70 -16.02 15.44
C GLU A 382 16.19 -16.14 15.22
N LYS A 383 15.68 -17.38 15.22
CA LYS A 383 14.27 -17.70 14.96
C LYS A 383 13.40 -17.40 16.16
#